data_AF-A0A0S7WS81-F1
#
_entry.id   AF-A0A0S7WS81-F1
#
_cell.length_a   1.000
_cell.length_b   1.000
_cell.length_c   1.000
_cell.angle_alpha   90.00
_cell.angle_beta   90.00
_cell.angle_gamma   90.00
#
_symmetry.space_group_name_H-M   'P 1'
#
loop_
_entity.id
_entity.type
_entity.pdbx_description
1 polymer ?
#
loop_
_entity_poly.entity_id
_entity_poly.type
_entity_poly.pdbx_seq_one_letter_code
_entity_poly.pdbx_strand_id
1 'polypeptide(L)'
;MQSGKKWLSVSVLLLLCVGICASAGAGQSRNWIPLNRGLVKEGVNVELLEGGREETLIEVTVGGVWIEDLDVSGEHYQLLTVPGAGRLTEEGRPAVPALAELVGGRDRAR
;
A
#
# COMPACT_ATOMS: atom_id res chain seq x y z
N MET A 1 -62.56 0.93 -4.28
CA MET A 1 -61.43 -0.03 -4.25
C MET A 1 -60.19 0.59 -4.91
N GLN A 2 -59.39 1.38 -4.17
CA GLN A 2 -58.09 1.91 -4.67
C GLN A 2 -56.97 1.92 -3.59
N SER A 3 -57.24 1.38 -2.39
CA SER A 3 -56.30 1.49 -1.26
C SER A 3 -55.16 0.45 -1.25
N GLY A 4 -55.25 -0.60 -2.07
CA GLY A 4 -54.27 -1.70 -2.06
C GLY A 4 -53.01 -1.49 -2.92
N LYS A 5 -53.01 -0.52 -3.85
CA LYS A 5 -51.87 -0.33 -4.79
C LYS A 5 -50.75 0.56 -4.23
N LYS A 6 -51.04 1.44 -3.28
CA LYS A 6 -50.06 2.41 -2.75
C LYS A 6 -49.02 1.74 -1.83
N TRP A 7 -49.39 0.66 -1.14
CA TRP A 7 -48.51 -0.06 -0.21
C TRP A 7 -47.48 -0.94 -0.93
N LEU A 8 -47.84 -1.53 -2.07
CA LEU A 8 -46.91 -2.30 -2.91
C LEU A 8 -45.78 -1.43 -3.48
N SER A 9 -46.07 -0.18 -3.85
CA SER A 9 -45.06 0.73 -4.39
C SER A 9 -44.04 1.16 -3.35
N VAL A 10 -44.44 1.35 -2.09
CA VAL A 10 -43.53 1.79 -1.02
C VAL A 10 -42.55 0.68 -0.65
N SER A 11 -43.01 -0.56 -0.53
CA SER A 11 -42.14 -1.70 -0.19
C SER A 11 -41.12 -2.02 -1.27
N VAL A 12 -41.49 -1.88 -2.55
CA VAL A 12 -40.56 -2.06 -3.68
C VAL A 12 -39.51 -0.95 -3.71
N LEU A 13 -39.90 0.30 -3.43
CA LEU A 13 -38.98 1.43 -3.37
C LEU A 13 -37.96 1.26 -2.22
N LEU A 14 -38.43 0.79 -1.05
CA LEU A 14 -37.59 0.53 0.12
C LEU A 14 -36.58 -0.60 -0.12
N LEU A 15 -37.00 -1.68 -0.77
CA LEU A 15 -36.11 -2.78 -1.17
C LEU A 15 -35.07 -2.32 -2.21
N LEU A 16 -35.45 -1.41 -3.12
CA LEU A 16 -34.53 -0.84 -4.10
C LEU A 16 -33.45 0.03 -3.43
N CYS A 17 -33.82 0.86 -2.44
CA CYS A 17 -32.87 1.70 -1.70
C CYS A 17 -31.85 0.88 -0.91
N VAL A 18 -32.28 -0.20 -0.24
CA VAL A 18 -31.36 -1.08 0.50
C VAL A 18 -30.39 -1.79 -0.44
N GLY A 19 -30.84 -2.20 -1.64
CA GLY A 19 -29.97 -2.81 -2.65
C GLY A 19 -28.88 -1.88 -3.20
N ILE A 20 -29.17 -0.57 -3.31
CA ILE A 20 -28.22 0.43 -3.84
C ILE A 20 -27.18 0.84 -2.79
N CYS A 21 -27.53 0.85 -1.50
CA CYS A 21 -26.57 1.20 -0.45
C CYS A 21 -25.53 0.09 -0.19
N ALA A 22 -25.82 -1.16 -0.56
CA ALA A 22 -24.90 -2.29 -0.33
C ALA A 22 -23.69 -2.32 -1.28
N SER A 23 -23.71 -1.59 -2.39
CA SER A 23 -22.61 -1.57 -3.38
C SER A 23 -21.60 -0.43 -3.19
N ALA A 24 -21.82 0.47 -2.21
CA ALA A 24 -20.92 1.59 -1.94
C ALA A 24 -19.66 1.22 -1.13
N GLY A 25 -19.46 -0.06 -0.82
CA GLY A 25 -18.19 -0.58 -0.32
C GLY A 25 -17.17 -0.72 -1.44
N ALA A 26 -16.70 0.40 -1.99
CA ALA A 26 -15.54 0.41 -2.88
C ALA A 26 -14.35 -0.16 -2.09
N GLY A 27 -13.98 -1.39 -2.41
CA GLY A 27 -12.84 -2.05 -1.79
C GLY A 27 -11.58 -1.22 -2.04
N GLN A 28 -10.84 -0.92 -0.97
CA GLN A 28 -9.51 -0.35 -1.04
C GLN A 28 -8.68 -1.20 -2.01
N SER A 29 -8.43 -0.65 -3.20
CA SER A 29 -7.74 -1.37 -4.25
C SER A 29 -6.25 -1.25 -4.00
N ARG A 30 -5.61 -2.38 -3.68
CA ARG A 30 -4.17 -2.45 -3.47
C ARG A 30 -3.52 -3.04 -4.72
N ASN A 31 -2.76 -2.21 -5.43
CA ASN A 31 -2.19 -2.53 -6.74
C ASN A 31 -0.66 -2.65 -6.67
N TRP A 32 -0.10 -3.67 -7.31
CA TRP A 32 1.36 -3.83 -7.42
C TRP A 32 1.87 -3.15 -8.67
N ILE A 33 2.87 -2.28 -8.51
CA ILE A 33 3.59 -1.63 -9.60
C ILE A 33 5.02 -2.18 -9.62
N PRO A 34 5.37 -3.03 -10.62
CA PRO A 34 6.75 -3.51 -10.76
C PRO A 34 7.66 -2.37 -11.20
N LEU A 35 8.82 -2.23 -10.55
CA LEU A 35 9.83 -1.23 -10.93
C LEU A 35 10.81 -1.77 -11.97
N ASN A 36 10.95 -3.10 -12.07
CA ASN A 36 11.81 -3.74 -13.05
C ASN A 36 11.08 -4.85 -13.80
N ARG A 37 11.28 -4.93 -15.12
CA ARG A 37 10.59 -5.91 -15.98
C ARG A 37 11.18 -7.29 -15.73
N GLY A 38 10.46 -8.14 -15.02
CA GLY A 38 10.85 -9.53 -14.78
C GLY A 38 11.06 -9.89 -13.31
N LEU A 39 11.12 -8.91 -12.41
CA LEU A 39 11.04 -9.19 -10.98
C LEU A 39 9.57 -9.42 -10.61
N VAL A 40 9.27 -10.67 -10.25
CA VAL A 40 7.99 -11.03 -9.61
C VAL A 40 7.93 -10.34 -8.24
N LYS A 41 6.77 -10.37 -7.57
CA LYS A 41 6.48 -9.84 -6.22
C LYS A 41 7.42 -10.45 -5.15
N GLU A 42 8.69 -10.13 -5.25
CA GLU A 42 9.76 -10.58 -4.38
C GLU A 42 10.28 -9.34 -3.68
N GLY A 43 10.56 -9.50 -2.39
CA GLY A 43 10.85 -8.41 -1.47
C GLY A 43 12.12 -7.65 -1.83
N VAL A 44 12.58 -6.84 -0.89
CA VAL A 44 13.88 -6.18 -1.07
C VAL A 44 14.97 -7.22 -0.95
N ASN A 45 15.83 -7.28 -1.98
CA ASN A 45 17.07 -8.03 -1.93
C ASN A 45 18.21 -7.05 -1.66
N VAL A 46 19.05 -7.37 -0.67
CA VAL A 46 20.22 -6.58 -0.34
C VAL A 46 21.43 -7.49 -0.44
N GLU A 47 22.36 -7.17 -1.34
CA GLU A 47 23.55 -7.96 -1.59
C GLU A 47 24.80 -7.11 -1.35
N LEU A 48 25.77 -7.68 -0.64
CA LEU A 48 27.09 -7.09 -0.48
C LEU A 48 27.94 -7.48 -1.70
N LEU A 49 28.16 -6.55 -2.61
CA LEU A 49 28.98 -6.78 -3.80
C LEU A 49 30.48 -6.75 -3.46
N GLU A 50 30.89 -5.80 -2.62
CA GLU A 50 32.28 -5.65 -2.20
C GLU A 50 32.38 -5.12 -0.77
N GLY A 51 33.24 -5.76 0.04
CA GLY A 51 33.54 -5.35 1.41
C GLY A 51 35.03 -5.08 1.58
N GLY A 52 35.42 -3.80 1.50
CA GLY A 52 36.79 -3.34 1.61
C GLY A 52 37.08 -2.57 2.89
N ARG A 53 38.35 -2.17 3.05
CA ARG A 53 38.77 -1.30 4.17
C ARG A 53 38.35 0.16 3.97
N GLU A 54 38.25 0.61 2.71
CA GLU A 54 37.96 2.00 2.36
C GLU A 54 36.54 2.18 1.80
N GLU A 55 35.96 1.12 1.24
CA GLU A 55 34.62 1.15 0.67
C GLU A 55 33.83 -0.13 0.95
N THR A 56 32.52 0.00 0.93
CA THR A 56 31.58 -1.13 1.02
C THR A 56 30.51 -0.88 -0.04
N LEU A 57 30.45 -1.75 -1.03
CA LEU A 57 29.48 -1.66 -2.13
C LEU A 57 28.33 -2.61 -1.84
N ILE A 58 27.13 -2.04 -1.74
CA ILE A 58 25.90 -2.76 -1.46
C ILE A 58 24.94 -2.50 -2.61
N GLU A 59 24.39 -3.56 -3.17
CA GLU A 59 23.29 -3.48 -4.13
C GLU A 59 21.97 -3.70 -3.40
N VAL A 60 21.06 -2.74 -3.55
CA VAL A 60 19.69 -2.85 -3.04
C VAL A 60 18.75 -2.96 -4.24
N THR A 61 18.15 -4.12 -4.40
CA THR A 61 17.17 -4.38 -5.47
C THR A 61 15.76 -4.38 -4.91
N VAL A 62 14.91 -3.52 -5.48
CA VAL A 62 13.47 -3.43 -5.14
C VAL A 62 12.64 -3.88 -6.33
N GLY A 63 11.90 -4.98 -6.18
CA GLY A 63 11.08 -5.54 -7.28
C GLY A 63 9.90 -4.65 -7.68
N GLY A 64 9.33 -3.92 -6.73
CA GLY A 64 8.18 -3.03 -6.98
C GLY A 64 7.60 -2.42 -5.71
N VAL A 65 6.47 -1.73 -5.89
CA VAL A 65 5.74 -1.06 -4.81
C VAL A 65 4.27 -1.45 -4.83
N TRP A 66 3.68 -1.60 -3.66
CA TRP A 66 2.23 -1.58 -3.50
C TRP A 66 1.76 -0.14 -3.41
N ILE A 67 0.71 0.17 -4.16
CA ILE A 67 -0.04 1.43 -4.06
C ILE A 67 -1.44 1.08 -3.56
N GLU A 68 -1.84 1.72 -2.49
CA GLU A 68 -3.18 1.61 -1.91
C GLU A 68 -3.77 3.00 -1.77
N ASP A 69 -4.98 3.20 -2.31
CA ASP A 69 -5.71 4.45 -2.16
C ASP A 69 -6.41 4.47 -0.79
N LEU A 70 -6.24 5.59 -0.07
CA LEU A 70 -6.78 5.81 1.27
C LEU A 70 -7.60 7.09 1.29
N ASP A 71 -8.84 6.98 1.77
CA ASP A 71 -9.69 8.15 2.02
C ASP A 71 -9.64 8.48 3.52
N VAL A 72 -9.03 9.61 3.86
CA VAL A 72 -8.89 10.05 5.26
C VAL A 72 -9.48 11.44 5.38
N SER A 73 -10.54 11.56 6.18
CA SER A 73 -11.24 12.85 6.42
C SER A 73 -11.74 13.55 5.13
N GLY A 74 -12.14 12.78 4.12
CA GLY A 74 -12.62 13.30 2.84
C GLY A 74 -11.52 13.67 1.84
N GLU A 75 -10.25 13.49 2.23
CA GLU A 75 -9.09 13.69 1.37
C GLU A 75 -8.58 12.34 0.84
N HIS A 76 -8.16 12.34 -0.42
CA HIS A 76 -7.63 11.15 -1.11
C HIS A 76 -6.11 11.10 -0.98
N TYR A 77 -5.58 10.01 -0.43
CA TYR A 77 -4.15 9.76 -0.26
C TYR A 77 -3.74 8.47 -0.93
N GLN A 78 -2.44 8.34 -1.20
CA GLN A 78 -1.85 7.09 -1.65
C GLN A 78 -0.82 6.59 -0.64
N LEU A 79 -0.97 5.33 -0.24
CA LEU A 79 0.00 4.62 0.57
C LEU A 79 0.90 3.78 -0.32
N LEU A 80 2.17 4.17 -0.37
CA LEU A 80 3.24 3.41 -1.01
C LEU A 80 3.86 2.45 0.00
N THR A 81 3.91 1.14 -0.33
CA THR A 81 4.53 0.12 0.52
C THR A 81 5.48 -0.77 -0.28
N VAL A 82 6.73 -0.85 0.16
CA VAL A 82 7.73 -1.82 -0.32
C VAL A 82 7.75 -3.01 0.65
N PRO A 83 7.68 -4.27 0.19
CA PRO A 83 7.77 -5.42 1.09
C PRO A 83 9.11 -5.45 1.84
N GLY A 84 9.07 -5.55 3.17
CA GLY A 84 10.28 -5.51 4.01
C GLY A 84 10.72 -4.11 4.43
N ALA A 85 10.11 -3.05 3.89
CA ALA A 85 10.34 -1.68 4.33
C ALA A 85 9.47 -1.32 5.54
N GLY A 86 10.04 -0.56 6.46
CA GLY A 86 9.29 0.21 7.44
C GLY A 86 8.69 1.47 6.83
N ARG A 87 8.00 2.27 7.66
CA ARG A 87 7.49 3.58 7.26
C ARG A 87 8.24 4.65 8.03
N LEU A 88 8.83 5.59 7.32
CA LEU A 88 9.26 6.86 7.92
C LEU A 88 8.11 7.83 7.75
N THR A 89 7.57 8.27 8.88
CA THR A 89 6.50 9.26 8.93
C THR A 89 6.86 10.32 9.94
N GLU A 90 7.03 11.54 9.45
CA GLU A 90 6.94 12.74 10.29
C GLU A 90 5.52 13.27 10.17
N GLU A 91 4.96 13.77 11.28
CA GLU A 91 3.62 14.34 11.27
C GLU A 91 3.53 15.50 10.27
N GLY A 92 2.49 15.50 9.44
CA GLY A 92 2.29 16.49 8.38
C GLY A 92 3.17 16.30 7.13
N ARG A 93 3.97 15.23 7.04
CA ARG A 93 4.77 14.91 5.84
C ARG A 93 4.30 13.63 5.15
N PRO A 94 4.55 13.49 3.83
CA PRO A 94 4.27 12.25 3.12
C PRO A 94 5.00 11.07 3.77
N ALA A 95 4.26 9.99 4.02
CA ALA A 95 4.83 8.74 4.49
C ALA A 95 5.64 8.09 3.37
N VAL A 96 6.91 7.79 3.62
CA VAL A 96 7.78 7.11 2.65
C VAL A 96 8.23 5.75 3.18
N PRO A 97 8.28 4.71 2.34
CA PRO A 97 8.85 3.43 2.72
C PRO A 97 10.36 3.57 2.91
N ALA A 98 10.89 2.97 3.98
CA ALA A 98 12.30 3.02 4.32
C ALA A 98 12.86 1.64 4.64
N LEU A 99 14.06 1.38 4.14
CA LEU A 99 14.77 0.12 4.33
C LEU A 99 15.94 0.37 5.27
N ALA A 100 16.12 -0.53 6.22
CA ALA A 100 17.24 -0.52 7.13
C ALA A 100 17.79 -1.95 7.22
N GLU A 101 19.05 -2.11 6.86
CA GLU A 101 19.78 -3.37 7.00
C GLU A 101 21.04 -3.13 7.82
N LEU A 102 21.38 -4.12 8.65
CA LEU A 102 22.60 -4.09 9.45
C LEU A 102 23.74 -4.70 8.65
N VAL A 103 24.78 -3.90 8.41
CA VAL A 103 25.98 -4.35 7.71
C VAL A 103 27.12 -4.42 8.70
N GLY A 104 27.74 -5.60 8.81
CA GLY A 104 28.89 -5.81 9.67
C GLY A 104 30.15 -5.17 9.07
N GLY A 105 30.59 -4.06 9.68
CA GLY A 105 31.91 -3.47 9.40
C GLY A 105 32.98 -4.01 10.35
N ARG A 106 34.24 -4.06 9.91
CA ARG A 106 35.36 -4.37 10.80
C ARG A 106 35.59 -3.17 11.73
N ASP A 107 35.13 -3.27 12.97
CA ASP A 107 35.33 -2.22 13.97
C ASP A 107 36.82 -2.11 14.33
N ARG A 108 37.37 -0.89 14.25
CA ARG A 108 38.72 -0.54 14.74
C ARG A 108 38.65 0.26 16.05
N ALA A 109 37.58 0.13 16.83
CA ALA A 109 37.54 0.68 18.17
C ALA A 109 38.35 -0.19 19.16
N ARG A 110 39.68 0.02 19.12
CA ARG A 110 40.73 -0.35 20.09
C ARG A 110 41.24 -1.79 20.09
#